data_AF-U5CXC1-F1
#
_entry.id   AF-U5CXC1-F1
#
_cell.length_a   1.000
_cell.length_b   1.000
_cell.length_c   1.000
_cell.angle_alpha   90.00
_cell.angle_beta   90.00
_cell.angle_gamma   90.00
#
_symmetry.space_group_name_H-M   'P 1'
#
loop_
_entity.id
_entity.type
_entity.pdbx_description
1 polymer ?
#
loop_
_entity_poly.entity_id
_entity_poly.type
_entity_poly.pdbx_seq_one_letter_code
_entity_poly.pdbx_strand_id
1 'polypeptide(L)'
;MDDQDGFCGEDAAMVTVHLSGEVPDLSSNCHYLSALVRDCGAKNRCPLGVVVDDLRVEEAAFRGRKLLGTTLTIPHGYSGYVLEMHNGQKEKAPKNEGESNCWKARATFQNFTYWNHDSLPSQDDAFVRCFHWFPVANALHKPVEPDELASATRESQVEGAQTSKDK
;
A
#
# COMPACT_ATOMS: atom_id res chain seq x y z
N MET A 1 -35.28 31.66 -15.26
CA MET A 1 -34.81 30.51 -14.44
C MET A 1 -34.16 29.59 -15.43
N ASP A 2 -32.92 29.89 -15.77
CA ASP A 2 -32.07 29.06 -16.63
C ASP A 2 -30.66 29.24 -16.07
N ASP A 3 -30.42 28.60 -14.93
CA ASP A 3 -29.08 28.39 -14.40
C ASP A 3 -28.46 27.27 -15.23
N GLN A 4 -27.60 27.66 -16.18
CA GLN A 4 -26.66 26.72 -16.79
C GLN A 4 -25.49 26.55 -15.84
N ASP A 5 -25.55 25.46 -15.09
CA ASP A 5 -24.42 24.95 -14.33
C ASP A 5 -23.39 24.44 -15.35
N GLY A 6 -22.50 25.34 -15.77
CA GLY A 6 -21.30 24.98 -16.51
C GLY A 6 -20.43 24.13 -15.61
N PHE A 7 -20.62 22.81 -15.66
CA PHE A 7 -19.70 21.82 -15.10
C PHE A 7 -18.36 22.03 -15.81
N CYS A 8 -17.46 22.77 -15.17
CA CYS A 8 -16.06 22.85 -15.53
C CYS A 8 -15.49 21.44 -15.36
N GLY A 9 -15.42 20.70 -16.47
CA GLY A 9 -14.66 19.47 -16.53
C GLY A 9 -13.20 19.80 -16.23
N GLU A 10 -12.75 19.47 -15.03
CA GLU A 10 -11.33 19.43 -14.72
C GLU A 10 -10.71 18.39 -15.66
N ASP A 11 -9.90 18.84 -16.62
CA ASP A 11 -9.07 17.97 -17.45
C ASP A 11 -8.18 17.14 -16.53
N ALA A 12 -8.60 15.91 -16.24
CA ALA A 12 -7.83 14.99 -15.42
C ALA A 12 -6.53 14.67 -16.15
N ALA A 13 -5.42 15.21 -15.65
CA ALA A 13 -4.09 14.90 -16.18
C ALA A 13 -3.83 13.39 -16.06
N MET A 14 -3.78 12.69 -17.19
CA MET A 14 -3.51 11.26 -17.24
C MET A 14 -2.08 11.00 -16.72
N VAL A 15 -1.94 10.06 -15.77
CA VAL A 15 -0.65 9.56 -15.28
C VAL A 15 -0.51 8.12 -15.79
N THR A 16 0.64 7.80 -16.40
CA THR A 16 0.93 6.42 -16.84
C THR A 16 2.05 5.83 -15.99
N VAL A 17 1.85 4.63 -15.44
CA VAL A 17 2.85 3.91 -14.64
C VAL A 17 3.27 2.63 -15.38
N HIS A 18 4.56 2.52 -15.72
CA HIS A 18 5.13 1.33 -16.34
C HIS A 18 5.78 0.44 -15.28
N LEU A 19 5.15 -0.71 -15.01
CA LEU A 19 5.65 -1.72 -14.07
C LEU A 19 6.43 -2.85 -14.74
N SER A 20 6.45 -2.90 -16.07
CA SER A 20 7.12 -3.94 -16.86
C SER A 20 8.63 -3.69 -16.96
N GLY A 21 9.42 -4.71 -16.69
CA GLY A 21 10.88 -4.68 -16.83
C GLY A 21 11.56 -5.52 -15.74
N GLU A 22 12.76 -6.00 -16.01
CA GLU A 22 13.59 -6.60 -14.97
C GLU A 22 14.22 -5.48 -14.14
N VAL A 23 13.75 -5.34 -12.91
CA VAL A 23 14.20 -4.33 -11.95
C VAL A 23 14.79 -5.02 -10.72
N PRO A 24 15.77 -4.40 -10.02
CA PRO A 24 16.38 -5.00 -8.84
C PRO A 24 15.36 -5.27 -7.72
N ASP A 25 15.51 -6.40 -7.06
CA ASP A 25 14.78 -6.74 -5.83
C ASP A 25 15.51 -6.16 -4.61
N LEU A 26 14.80 -5.33 -3.85
CA LEU A 26 15.28 -4.65 -2.66
C LEU A 26 14.77 -5.29 -1.36
N SER A 27 14.15 -6.47 -1.41
CA SER A 27 13.60 -7.17 -0.24
C SER A 27 14.56 -7.15 0.96
N SER A 28 15.84 -7.47 0.75
CA SER A 28 16.84 -7.50 1.82
C SER A 28 17.32 -6.12 2.33
N ASN A 29 17.01 -5.03 1.61
CA ASN A 29 17.58 -3.69 1.82
C ASN A 29 16.52 -2.57 1.89
N CYS A 30 15.24 -2.93 2.00
CA CYS A 30 14.16 -1.96 2.15
C CYS A 30 13.88 -1.74 3.64
N HIS A 31 13.88 -0.47 4.06
CA HIS A 31 13.69 -0.11 5.47
C HIS A 31 12.71 1.05 5.61
N TYR A 32 11.73 0.88 6.49
CA TYR A 32 10.83 1.92 6.92
C TYR A 32 11.23 2.38 8.33
N LEU A 33 11.49 3.68 8.48
CA LEU A 33 11.76 4.31 9.76
C LEU A 33 10.62 5.27 10.08
N SER A 34 10.01 5.14 11.27
CA SER A 34 8.90 5.99 11.73
C SER A 34 9.27 7.47 11.95
N ALA A 35 10.50 7.90 11.65
CA ALA A 35 10.99 9.26 11.80
C ALA A 35 11.40 9.91 10.47
N LEU A 36 11.19 11.22 10.34
CA LEU A 36 11.61 12.01 9.18
C LEU A 36 13.15 12.07 9.09
N VAL A 37 13.72 11.45 8.06
CA VAL A 37 15.16 11.48 7.80
C VAL A 37 15.48 12.64 6.85
N ARG A 38 16.17 13.67 7.36
CA ARG A 38 16.91 14.63 6.52
C ARG A 38 18.35 14.13 6.40
N ASP A 39 18.58 13.27 5.42
CA ASP A 39 19.88 12.76 4.92
C ASP A 39 20.88 12.21 5.97
N CYS A 40 21.02 10.88 6.07
CA CYS A 40 22.03 10.16 6.86
C CYS A 40 21.99 8.65 6.59
N GLY A 41 23.14 7.98 6.55
CA GLY A 41 23.24 6.51 6.49
C GLY A 41 23.04 5.82 7.85
N ALA A 42 22.41 4.66 7.86
CA ALA A 42 22.23 3.81 9.05
C ALA A 42 23.41 2.84 9.24
N LYS A 43 23.66 2.43 10.50
CA LYS A 43 24.67 1.41 10.84
C LYS A 43 24.04 0.01 10.90
N ASN A 44 24.90 -1.00 10.79
CA ASN A 44 24.61 -2.44 10.62
C ASN A 44 23.45 -2.99 11.47
N ARG A 45 22.65 -3.85 10.82
CA ARG A 45 21.52 -4.61 11.36
C ARG A 45 22.00 -5.88 12.09
N CYS A 46 21.47 -6.14 13.28
CA CYS A 46 21.77 -7.33 14.09
C CYS A 46 20.47 -8.03 14.53
N PRO A 47 20.25 -9.31 14.18
CA PRO A 47 19.15 -10.10 14.74
C PRO A 47 19.36 -10.33 16.24
N LEU A 48 18.34 -10.09 17.07
CA LEU A 48 18.43 -10.30 18.53
C LEU A 48 18.00 -11.71 18.97
N GLY A 49 17.35 -12.48 18.09
CA GLY A 49 16.78 -13.79 18.44
C GLY A 49 15.59 -13.72 19.41
N VAL A 50 15.08 -12.51 19.68
CA VAL A 50 13.91 -12.26 20.53
C VAL A 50 12.66 -12.23 19.66
N VAL A 51 11.57 -12.85 20.12
CA VAL A 51 10.26 -12.82 19.47
C VAL A 51 9.27 -12.14 20.41
N VAL A 52 8.54 -11.14 19.93
CA VAL A 52 7.51 -10.40 20.67
C VAL A 52 6.29 -10.29 19.78
N ASP A 53 5.10 -10.64 20.26
CA ASP A 53 3.85 -10.63 19.48
C ASP A 53 3.97 -11.37 18.12
N ASP A 54 4.66 -12.52 18.14
CA ASP A 54 5.01 -13.32 16.95
C ASP A 54 5.89 -12.61 15.89
N LEU A 55 6.45 -11.44 16.24
CA LEU A 55 7.38 -10.67 15.43
C LEU A 55 8.82 -10.95 15.86
N ARG A 56 9.68 -11.26 14.88
CA ARG A 56 11.13 -11.45 15.13
C ARG A 56 11.80 -10.09 15.27
N VAL A 57 12.32 -9.82 16.45
CA VAL A 57 12.92 -8.52 16.79
C VAL A 57 14.35 -8.44 16.29
N GLU A 58 14.64 -7.31 15.66
CA GLU A 58 15.91 -6.91 15.13
C GLU A 58 16.36 -5.61 15.78
N GLU A 59 17.66 -5.40 15.87
CA GLU A 59 18.25 -4.18 16.40
C GLU A 59 19.15 -3.51 15.37
N ALA A 60 19.08 -2.18 15.34
CA ALA A 60 20.00 -1.33 14.61
C ALA A 60 20.22 -0.03 15.40
N ALA A 61 21.10 0.83 14.90
CA ALA A 61 21.28 2.16 15.46
C ALA A 61 21.28 3.21 14.36
N PHE A 62 20.53 4.29 14.58
CA PHE A 62 20.48 5.43 13.68
C PHE A 62 20.70 6.73 14.46
N ARG A 63 21.75 7.47 14.08
CA ARG A 63 22.16 8.73 14.74
C ARG A 63 22.36 8.58 16.26
N GLY A 64 22.92 7.44 16.69
CA GLY A 64 23.17 7.15 18.10
C GLY A 64 21.93 6.76 18.91
N ARG A 65 20.76 6.64 18.28
CA ARG A 65 19.55 6.10 18.91
C ARG A 65 19.32 4.66 18.51
N LYS A 66 18.86 3.86 19.46
CA LYS A 66 18.53 2.47 19.23
C LYS A 66 17.28 2.38 18.37
N LEU A 67 17.32 1.46 17.42
CA LEU A 67 16.18 1.05 16.63
C LEU A 67 15.84 -0.39 16.98
N LEU A 68 14.56 -0.64 17.20
CA LEU A 68 14.01 -1.97 17.38
C LEU A 68 12.99 -2.18 16.26
N GLY A 69 13.14 -3.27 15.52
CA GLY A 69 12.36 -3.47 14.31
C GLY A 69 12.00 -4.91 14.07
N THR A 70 11.21 -5.13 13.03
CA THR A 70 10.82 -6.46 12.54
C THR A 70 10.74 -6.44 11.03
N THR A 71 11.06 -7.56 10.39
CA THR A 71 10.84 -7.74 8.96
C THR A 71 9.36 -8.05 8.71
N LEU A 72 8.70 -7.22 7.92
CA LEU A 72 7.33 -7.41 7.46
C LEU A 72 7.34 -7.97 6.04
N THR A 73 6.46 -8.92 5.77
CA THR A 73 6.26 -9.50 4.44
C THR A 73 5.04 -8.89 3.77
N ILE A 74 5.16 -8.56 2.49
CA ILE A 74 4.04 -8.14 1.67
C ILE A 74 3.09 -9.34 1.48
N PRO A 75 1.76 -9.20 1.70
CA PRO A 75 0.83 -10.30 1.60
C PRO A 75 0.83 -10.97 0.24
N HIS A 76 0.47 -12.26 0.21
CA HIS A 76 0.39 -13.02 -1.04
C HIS A 76 -0.56 -12.34 -2.04
N GLY A 77 -0.16 -12.29 -3.31
CA GLY A 77 -0.88 -11.61 -4.38
C GLY A 77 -0.56 -10.12 -4.51
N TYR A 78 0.30 -9.57 -3.65
CA TYR A 78 0.78 -8.19 -3.72
C TYR A 78 2.30 -8.15 -3.88
N SER A 79 2.79 -7.06 -4.48
CA SER A 79 4.22 -6.75 -4.62
C SER A 79 4.46 -5.28 -4.35
N GLY A 80 5.57 -4.97 -3.69
CA GLY A 80 6.04 -3.61 -3.49
C GLY A 80 6.82 -3.11 -4.69
N TYR A 81 6.63 -1.83 -5.04
CA TYR A 81 7.38 -1.16 -6.11
C TYR A 81 7.93 0.18 -5.62
N VAL A 82 9.16 0.49 -6.03
CA VAL A 82 9.73 1.84 -5.93
C VAL A 82 9.57 2.50 -7.28
N LEU A 83 8.78 3.57 -7.34
CA LEU A 83 8.48 4.28 -8.58
C LEU A 83 9.35 5.54 -8.70
N GLU A 84 9.83 5.80 -9.90
CA GLU A 84 10.57 7.01 -10.25
C GLU A 84 9.83 7.77 -11.34
N MET A 85 9.62 9.07 -11.12
CA MET A 85 8.98 9.96 -12.09
C MET A 85 9.99 10.32 -13.18
N HIS A 86 9.66 10.01 -14.43
CA HIS A 86 10.47 10.41 -15.56
C HIS A 86 10.04 11.82 -16.00
N ASN A 87 10.56 12.83 -15.32
CA ASN A 87 10.45 14.22 -15.80
C ASN A 87 11.34 14.34 -17.02
N GLY A 88 10.76 14.44 -18.22
CA GLY A 88 11.50 14.57 -19.48
C GLY A 88 12.61 15.60 -19.37
N GLN A 89 13.84 15.14 -19.12
CA GLN A 89 15.01 16.00 -19.10
C GLN A 89 15.31 16.36 -20.55
N LYS A 90 15.06 17.62 -20.89
CA LYS A 90 15.75 18.52 -21.85
C LYS A 90 16.83 17.93 -22.79
N GLU A 91 16.59 16.81 -23.44
CA GLU A 91 17.33 16.42 -24.63
C GLU A 91 16.45 16.68 -25.85
N LYS A 92 17.08 17.19 -26.91
CA LYS A 92 16.50 17.81 -28.10
C LYS A 92 15.70 16.83 -28.97
N ALA A 93 14.64 16.23 -28.44
CA ALA A 93 13.69 15.43 -29.20
C ALA A 93 12.37 16.21 -29.37
N PRO A 94 11.65 16.04 -30.51
CA PRO A 94 10.39 16.73 -30.74
C PRO A 94 9.38 16.31 -29.67
N LYS A 95 8.78 17.31 -29.01
CA LYS A 95 7.75 17.12 -27.99
C LYS A 95 6.55 16.39 -28.61
N ASN A 96 6.35 15.12 -28.26
CA ASN A 96 5.01 14.57 -28.24
C ASN A 96 4.31 15.09 -26.98
N GLU A 97 3.16 15.74 -27.13
CA GLU A 97 2.40 16.42 -26.07
C GLU A 97 1.79 15.50 -24.98
N GLY A 98 2.30 14.28 -24.79
CA GLY A 98 1.72 13.29 -23.86
C GLY A 98 2.69 12.64 -22.85
N GLU A 99 4.00 12.93 -22.89
CA GLU A 99 5.00 12.15 -22.13
C GLU A 99 5.42 12.77 -20.79
N SER A 100 4.89 13.94 -20.42
CA SER A 100 5.32 14.72 -19.24
C SER A 100 4.91 14.14 -17.88
N ASN A 101 4.17 13.03 -17.83
CA ASN A 101 3.62 12.47 -16.58
C ASN A 101 3.72 10.93 -16.52
N CYS A 102 4.88 10.37 -16.87
CA CYS A 102 5.13 8.93 -16.81
C CYS A 102 6.01 8.54 -15.62
N TRP A 103 5.64 7.44 -14.94
CA TRP A 103 6.39 6.82 -13.87
C TRP A 103 6.88 5.44 -14.31
N LYS A 104 8.05 5.03 -13.84
CA LYS A 104 8.61 3.71 -14.10
C LYS A 104 8.97 3.01 -12.79
N ALA A 105 8.78 1.70 -12.73
CA ALA A 105 9.34 0.88 -11.67
C ALA A 105 10.87 0.92 -11.73
N ARG A 106 11.50 1.29 -10.62
CA ARG A 106 12.96 1.27 -10.44
C ARG A 106 13.43 0.03 -9.68
N ALA A 107 12.57 -0.51 -8.83
CA ALA A 107 12.84 -1.68 -8.01
C ALA A 107 11.55 -2.32 -7.51
N THR A 108 11.64 -3.58 -7.09
CA THR A 108 10.59 -4.32 -6.40
C THR A 108 11.03 -4.73 -5.00
N PHE A 109 10.08 -5.11 -4.15
CA PHE A 109 10.35 -5.76 -2.87
C PHE A 109 9.16 -6.59 -2.42
N GLN A 110 9.43 -7.73 -1.77
CA GLN A 110 8.42 -8.59 -1.14
C GLN A 110 8.48 -8.54 0.38
N ASN A 111 9.54 -7.95 0.94
CA ASN A 111 9.67 -7.69 2.36
C ASN A 111 10.46 -6.41 2.61
N PHE A 112 10.34 -5.88 3.81
CA PHE A 112 11.10 -4.72 4.28
C PHE A 112 11.13 -4.72 5.80
N THR A 113 12.12 -4.07 6.39
CA THR A 113 12.23 -3.94 7.85
C THR A 113 11.56 -2.67 8.33
N TYR A 114 10.60 -2.82 9.23
CA TYR A 114 9.96 -1.73 9.95
C TYR A 114 10.73 -1.44 11.25
N TRP A 115 11.02 -0.17 11.53
CA TRP A 115 11.81 0.26 12.68
C TRP A 115 11.08 1.27 13.57
N ASN A 116 11.06 0.99 14.86
CA ASN A 116 10.67 1.89 15.95
C ASN A 116 11.90 2.44 16.67
N HIS A 117 11.75 3.63 17.25
CA HIS A 117 12.74 4.22 18.16
C HIS A 117 12.47 3.76 19.60
N ASP A 118 13.46 3.11 20.22
CA ASP A 118 13.46 2.73 21.65
C ASP A 118 12.23 1.94 22.15
N SER A 119 11.35 1.47 21.25
CA SER A 119 10.18 0.64 21.56
C SER A 119 10.17 -0.61 20.70
N LEU A 120 9.71 -1.73 21.29
CA LEU A 120 9.55 -2.97 20.54
C LEU A 120 8.50 -2.79 19.44
N PRO A 121 8.67 -3.45 18.28
CA PRO A 121 7.58 -3.56 17.31
C PRO A 121 6.44 -4.40 17.90
N SER A 122 5.21 -4.05 17.55
CA SER A 122 4.01 -4.79 17.95
C SER A 122 3.03 -4.92 16.78
N GLN A 123 2.15 -5.93 16.85
CA GLN A 123 1.05 -6.09 15.90
C GLN A 123 0.07 -4.90 15.93
N ASP A 124 0.03 -4.16 17.04
CA ASP A 124 -0.83 -2.99 17.21
C ASP A 124 -0.25 -1.69 16.65
N ASP A 125 1.02 -1.71 16.19
CA ASP A 125 1.64 -0.56 15.55
C ASP A 125 0.81 -0.13 14.34
N ALA A 126 0.50 1.17 14.23
CA ALA A 126 -0.40 1.70 13.21
C ALA A 126 -0.01 1.27 11.79
N PHE A 127 1.29 1.27 11.50
CA PHE A 127 1.80 0.87 10.19
C PHE A 127 1.69 -0.65 9.94
N VAL A 128 1.90 -1.48 10.96
CA VAL A 128 1.68 -2.94 10.87
C VAL A 128 0.20 -3.22 10.63
N ARG A 129 -0.69 -2.56 11.38
CA ARG A 129 -2.15 -2.67 11.24
C ARG A 129 -2.67 -2.26 9.86
N CYS A 130 -1.97 -1.40 9.12
CA CYS A 130 -2.34 -1.08 7.74
C CYS A 130 -2.41 -2.33 6.85
N PHE A 131 -1.67 -3.40 7.14
CA PHE A 131 -1.69 -4.64 6.38
C PHE A 131 -3.01 -5.43 6.56
N HIS A 132 -3.75 -5.18 7.64
CA HIS A 132 -5.09 -5.75 7.80
C HIS A 132 -6.10 -5.20 6.80
N TRP A 133 -5.79 -4.08 6.12
CA TRP A 133 -6.65 -3.55 5.07
C TRP A 133 -6.74 -4.46 3.84
N PHE A 134 -5.67 -5.18 3.48
CA PHE A 134 -5.66 -6.03 2.29
C PHE A 134 -6.79 -7.07 2.25
N PRO A 135 -6.97 -7.95 3.27
CA PRO A 135 -8.08 -8.91 3.26
C PRO A 135 -9.45 -8.24 3.34
N VAL A 136 -9.57 -7.10 4.05
CA VAL A 136 -10.83 -6.35 4.14
C VAL A 136 -11.23 -5.78 2.78
N ALA A 137 -10.29 -5.12 2.09
CA ALA A 137 -10.52 -4.58 0.75
C ALA A 137 -10.90 -5.69 -0.25
N ASN A 138 -10.23 -6.84 -0.19
CA ASN A 138 -10.54 -7.98 -1.05
C ASN A 138 -11.95 -8.52 -0.82
N ALA A 139 -12.39 -8.59 0.43
CA ALA A 139 -13.75 -9.03 0.76
C ALA A 139 -14.80 -8.00 0.30
N LEU A 140 -14.54 -6.71 0.53
CA LEU A 140 -15.47 -5.62 0.17
C LEU A 140 -15.63 -5.43 -1.34
N HIS A 141 -14.55 -5.58 -2.10
CA HIS A 141 -14.54 -5.34 -3.55
C HIS A 141 -14.70 -6.62 -4.38
N LYS A 142 -14.96 -7.77 -3.73
CA LYS A 142 -15.26 -9.01 -4.45
C LYS A 142 -16.52 -8.79 -5.31
N PRO A 143 -16.48 -9.07 -6.63
CA PRO A 143 -17.67 -8.98 -7.47
C PRO A 143 -18.80 -9.84 -6.90
N VAL A 144 -20.02 -9.32 -6.98
CA VAL A 144 -21.23 -10.05 -6.57
C VAL A 144 -21.72 -10.86 -7.75
N GLU A 145 -21.83 -12.17 -7.58
CA GLU A 145 -22.36 -13.03 -8.64
C GLU A 145 -23.89 -12.84 -8.77
N PRO A 146 -24.46 -12.88 -9.99
CA PRO A 146 -25.90 -12.69 -10.19
C PRO A 146 -26.77 -13.64 -9.38
N ASP A 147 -26.30 -14.87 -9.14
CA ASP A 147 -27.01 -15.88 -8.35
C ASP A 147 -27.01 -15.56 -6.85
N GLU A 148 -25.94 -14.95 -6.33
CA GLU A 148 -25.87 -14.47 -4.95
C GLU A 148 -26.80 -13.27 -4.75
N LEU A 149 -26.83 -12.36 -5.73
CA LEU A 149 -27.76 -11.23 -5.73
C LEU A 149 -29.23 -11.69 -5.77
N ALA A 150 -29.53 -12.69 -6.61
CA ALA A 150 -30.86 -13.27 -6.70
C ALA A 150 -31.26 -13.99 -5.39
N SER A 151 -30.32 -14.65 -4.72
CA SER A 151 -30.56 -15.34 -3.45
C SER A 151 -30.79 -14.34 -2.31
N ALA A 152 -29.96 -13.31 -2.19
CA ALA A 152 -30.14 -12.24 -1.19
C ALA A 152 -31.48 -11.48 -1.37
N THR A 153 -31.91 -11.27 -2.63
CA THR A 153 -33.21 -10.65 -2.94
C THR A 153 -34.38 -11.55 -2.53
N ARG A 154 -34.25 -12.87 -2.69
CA ARG A 154 -35.27 -13.83 -2.25
C ARG A 154 -35.36 -13.89 -0.72
N GLU A 155 -34.22 -13.88 -0.03
CA GLU A 155 -34.16 -13.93 1.44
C GLU A 155 -34.81 -12.69 2.08
N SER A 156 -34.55 -11.50 1.53
CA SER A 156 -35.16 -10.25 2.00
C SER A 156 -36.67 -10.16 1.74
N GLN A 157 -37.20 -10.86 0.73
CA GLN A 157 -38.66 -10.96 0.50
C GLN A 157 -39.34 -11.96 1.45
N VAL A 158 -38.65 -13.01 1.86
CA VAL A 158 -39.19 -14.02 2.80
C VAL A 158 -39.27 -13.45 4.22
N GLU A 159 -38.27 -12.68 4.65
CA GLU A 159 -38.25 -12.04 5.98
C GLU A 159 -39.33 -10.94 6.12
N GLY A 160 -39.62 -10.20 5.03
CA GLY A 160 -40.74 -9.25 4.98
C GLY A 160 -42.13 -9.91 5.06
N ALA A 161 -42.28 -11.16 4.63
CA ALA A 161 -43.55 -11.88 4.66
C ALA A 161 -43.85 -12.54 6.02
N GLN A 162 -42.84 -12.81 6.84
CA GLN A 162 -43.01 -13.43 8.16
C GLN A 162 -43.45 -12.44 9.25
N THR A 163 -43.22 -11.14 9.09
CA THR A 163 -43.65 -10.12 10.07
C THR A 163 -45.14 -9.75 10.01
N SER A 164 -45.89 -10.29 9.04
CA SER A 164 -47.33 -9.98 8.82
C SER A 164 -48.30 -11.02 9.41
N LYS A 165 -47.81 -12.12 10.00
CA LYS A 165 -48.67 -13.19 10.55
C LYS A 165 -48.86 -13.18 12.07
N ASP A 166 -48.19 -12.30 12.81
CA ASP A 166 -48.28 -12.21 14.27
C ASP A 166 -49.00 -10.94 14.77
N LYS A 167 -50.05 -10.49 14.07
CA LYS A 167 -50.93 -9.41 14.57
C LYS A 167 -52.41 -9.74 14.43
#